data_AF-A0A9W8CP20-F1
#
_entry.id   AF-A0A9W8CP20-F1
#
_cell.length_a   1.000
_cell.length_b   1.000
_cell.length_c   1.000
_cell.angle_alpha   90.00
_cell.angle_beta   90.00
_cell.angle_gamma   90.00
#
_symmetry.space_group_name_H-M   'P 1'
#
loop_
_entity.id
_entity.type
_entity.pdbx_description
1 polymer ?
#
loop_
_entity_poly.entity_id
_entity_poly.type
_entity_poly.pdbx_seq_one_letter_code
_entity_poly.pdbx_strand_id
1 'polypeptide(L)'
;WLRHIMSLLFSLYYLIYTNRAVEKVRKVRALITIDHLRVSWNKGVDNPLLRFVRRMHTCRLSVNRVVHVPNAKGSPQSSCGRLSEIADLDPAECHIMFAGDADAFARCRSIVLNYPGGGFVAMGPECHSDYLSAWAAKTGAVVVSVDYAKAPEYPYPYAIDQCYEVYREI
;
A
#
# COMPACT_ATOMS: atom_id res chain seq x y z
N TRP A 1 -12.41 10.95 -15.56
CA TRP A 1 -12.35 12.38 -15.17
C TRP A 1 -13.62 12.85 -14.46
N LEU A 2 -14.81 12.71 -15.06
CA LEU A 2 -16.10 13.09 -14.45
C LEU A 2 -16.31 12.55 -13.03
N ARG A 3 -16.00 11.27 -12.79
CA ARG A 3 -16.08 10.63 -11.47
C ARG A 3 -15.35 11.41 -10.36
N HIS A 4 -14.16 11.94 -10.64
CA HIS A 4 -13.35 12.64 -9.64
C HIS A 4 -13.93 14.01 -9.30
N ILE A 5 -14.46 14.72 -10.30
CA ILE A 5 -15.15 16.01 -10.13
C ILE A 5 -16.44 15.81 -9.33
N MET A 6 -17.25 14.83 -9.73
CA MET A 6 -18.49 14.50 -9.01
C MET A 6 -18.20 14.07 -7.57
N SER A 7 -17.11 13.35 -7.32
CA SER A 7 -16.70 12.99 -5.96
C SER A 7 -16.46 14.21 -5.08
N LEU A 8 -15.84 15.27 -5.61
CA LEU A 8 -15.59 16.52 -4.88
C LEU A 8 -16.87 17.32 -4.67
N LEU A 9 -17.68 17.45 -5.73
CA LEU A 9 -18.97 18.15 -5.65
C LEU A 9 -19.92 17.48 -4.66
N PHE A 10 -20.02 16.15 -4.68
CA PHE A 10 -20.84 15.42 -3.71
C PHE A 10 -20.26 15.52 -2.29
N SER A 11 -18.94 15.50 -2.12
CA SER A 11 -18.33 15.76 -0.80
C SER A 11 -18.71 17.14 -0.26
N LEU A 12 -18.65 18.20 -1.08
CA LEU A 12 -19.06 19.54 -0.66
C LEU A 12 -20.57 19.62 -0.35
N TYR A 13 -21.39 19.02 -1.20
CA TYR A 13 -22.83 18.95 -0.99
C TYR A 13 -23.19 18.24 0.33
N TYR A 14 -22.56 17.10 0.63
CA TYR A 14 -22.82 16.34 1.84
C TYR A 14 -22.25 16.98 3.12
N LEU A 15 -21.28 17.89 3.01
CA LEU A 15 -20.83 18.73 4.13
C LEU A 15 -21.91 19.72 4.59
N ILE A 16 -22.71 20.24 3.65
CA ILE A 16 -23.82 21.16 3.93
C ILE A 16 -25.09 20.38 4.33
N TYR A 17 -25.40 19.29 3.61
CA TYR A 17 -26.60 18.47 3.82
C TYR A 17 -26.30 17.18 4.59
N THR A 18 -25.99 17.32 5.88
CA THR A 18 -25.54 16.21 6.75
C THR A 18 -26.58 15.09 6.88
N ASN A 19 -27.88 15.40 7.01
CA ASN A 19 -28.94 14.39 7.12
C ASN A 19 -29.00 13.46 5.89
N ARG A 20 -28.88 14.04 4.69
CA ARG A 20 -28.84 13.27 3.43
C ARG A 20 -27.54 12.46 3.31
N ALA A 21 -26.44 12.99 3.81
CA ALA A 21 -25.17 12.25 3.87
C ALA A 21 -25.29 11.00 4.74
N VAL A 22 -25.88 11.12 5.93
CA VAL A 22 -26.09 10.00 6.86
C VAL A 22 -26.99 8.94 6.23
N GLU A 23 -28.09 9.34 5.59
CA GLU A 23 -28.98 8.41 4.89
C GLU A 23 -28.27 7.67 3.75
N LYS A 24 -27.45 8.38 2.96
CA LYS A 24 -26.65 7.78 1.89
C LYS A 24 -25.64 6.77 2.45
N VAL A 25 -24.92 7.12 3.52
CA VAL A 25 -23.96 6.23 4.19
C VAL A 25 -24.66 4.98 4.72
N ARG A 26 -25.85 5.13 5.33
CA ARG A 26 -26.64 3.99 5.81
C ARG A 26 -26.98 3.02 4.66
N LYS A 27 -27.46 3.54 3.53
CA LYS A 27 -27.77 2.73 2.33
C LYS A 27 -26.53 2.02 1.77
N VAL A 28 -25.37 2.69 1.73
CA VAL A 28 -24.12 2.10 1.26
C VAL A 28 -23.62 1.01 2.21
N ARG A 29 -23.65 1.24 3.53
CA ARG A 29 -23.21 0.26 4.53
C ARG A 29 -24.08 -1.00 4.55
N ALA A 30 -25.36 -0.87 4.24
CA ALA A 30 -26.27 -2.01 4.14
C ALA A 30 -25.94 -2.98 2.99
N LEU A 31 -25.26 -2.48 1.95
CA LEU A 31 -24.91 -3.23 0.73
C LEU A 31 -23.41 -3.09 0.42
N ILE A 32 -22.57 -3.07 1.46
CA ILE A 32 -21.14 -2.83 1.27
C ILE A 32 -20.51 -4.00 0.51
N THR A 33 -19.72 -3.67 -0.51
CA THR A 33 -18.95 -4.66 -1.28
C THR A 33 -17.46 -4.32 -1.21
N ILE A 34 -16.62 -5.29 -1.56
CA ILE A 34 -15.16 -5.10 -1.59
C ILE A 34 -14.78 -3.99 -2.58
N ASP A 35 -15.45 -3.91 -3.73
CA ASP A 35 -15.20 -2.82 -4.70
C ASP A 35 -15.54 -1.44 -4.13
N HIS A 36 -16.63 -1.32 -3.35
CA HIS A 36 -16.94 -0.08 -2.67
C HIS A 36 -15.83 0.32 -1.69
N LEU A 37 -15.26 -0.64 -0.95
CA LEU A 37 -14.14 -0.38 -0.05
C LEU A 37 -12.89 0.03 -0.83
N ARG A 38 -12.52 -0.71 -1.89
CA ARG A 38 -11.36 -0.41 -2.76
C ARG A 38 -11.46 0.99 -3.36
N VAL A 39 -12.60 1.37 -3.93
CA VAL A 39 -12.82 2.72 -4.49
C VAL A 39 -12.75 3.80 -3.42
N SER A 40 -13.29 3.53 -2.22
CA SER A 40 -13.28 4.50 -1.13
C SER A 40 -11.89 4.67 -0.51
N TRP A 41 -11.13 3.59 -0.36
CA TRP A 41 -9.84 3.57 0.34
C TRP A 41 -8.65 3.91 -0.58
N ASN A 42 -8.70 3.55 -1.87
CA ASN A 42 -7.64 3.89 -2.84
C ASN A 42 -7.75 5.31 -3.41
N LYS A 43 -8.73 6.10 -2.93
CA LYS A 43 -9.04 7.44 -3.45
C LYS A 43 -7.85 8.40 -3.49
N GLY A 44 -6.92 8.27 -2.53
CA GLY A 44 -5.72 9.11 -2.45
C GLY A 44 -4.77 8.93 -3.64
N VAL A 45 -4.72 7.73 -4.23
CA VAL A 45 -3.91 7.42 -5.41
C VAL A 45 -4.68 7.77 -6.69
N ASP A 46 -5.96 7.38 -6.76
CA ASP A 46 -6.77 7.50 -7.97
C ASP A 46 -7.20 8.93 -8.30
N ASN A 47 -7.38 9.79 -7.30
CA ASN A 47 -7.90 11.14 -7.51
C ASN A 47 -6.77 12.15 -7.78
N PRO A 48 -6.74 12.81 -8.96
CA PRO A 48 -5.69 13.77 -9.29
C PRO A 48 -5.54 14.92 -8.28
N LEU A 49 -6.65 15.42 -7.72
CA LEU A 49 -6.61 16.51 -6.76
C LEU A 49 -6.04 16.05 -5.42
N LEU A 50 -6.46 14.88 -4.93
CA LEU A 50 -5.93 14.34 -3.67
C LEU A 50 -4.45 13.97 -3.82
N ARG A 51 -4.06 13.44 -4.98
CA ARG A 51 -2.65 13.18 -5.30
C ARG A 51 -1.82 14.45 -5.31
N PHE A 52 -2.38 15.55 -5.82
CA PHE A 52 -1.74 16.87 -5.76
C PHE A 52 -1.60 17.39 -4.33
N VAL A 53 -2.68 17.35 -3.53
CA VAL A 53 -2.63 17.74 -2.10
C VAL A 53 -1.62 16.88 -1.33
N ARG A 54 -1.64 15.56 -1.55
CA ARG A 54 -0.66 14.63 -0.96
C ARG A 54 0.76 15.02 -1.35
N ARG A 55 1.01 15.33 -2.62
CA ARG A 55 2.34 15.74 -3.11
C ARG A 55 2.86 17.02 -2.43
N MET A 56 1.99 17.90 -1.95
CA MET A 56 2.39 19.07 -1.17
C MET A 56 2.84 18.71 0.26
N HIS A 57 2.35 17.60 0.82
CA HIS A 57 2.67 17.15 2.18
C HIS A 57 3.72 16.03 2.25
N THR A 58 4.02 15.35 1.14
CA THR A 58 5.06 14.30 1.08
C THR A 58 6.46 14.90 1.10
N CYS A 59 7.38 14.27 1.82
CA CYS A 59 8.79 14.62 1.77
C CYS A 59 9.39 14.23 0.41
N ARG A 60 10.37 15.01 -0.07
CA ARG A 60 11.11 14.67 -1.29
C ARG A 60 11.97 13.43 -1.04
N LEU A 61 11.79 12.42 -1.89
CA LEU A 61 12.58 11.19 -1.88
C LEU A 61 13.65 11.26 -2.95
N SER A 62 14.88 10.91 -2.61
CA SER A 62 15.99 10.78 -3.57
C SER A 62 15.93 9.43 -4.28
N VAL A 63 15.51 8.38 -3.57
CA VAL A 63 15.24 7.06 -4.14
C VAL A 63 13.78 6.74 -3.91
N ASN A 64 13.07 6.46 -4.99
CA ASN A 64 11.73 5.89 -4.97
C ASN A 64 11.67 4.90 -6.14
N ARG A 65 11.80 3.61 -5.86
CA ARG A 65 11.87 2.57 -6.88
C ARG A 65 11.00 1.40 -6.49
N VAL A 66 10.43 0.75 -7.48
CA VAL A 66 9.68 -0.49 -7.32
C VAL A 66 10.61 -1.65 -7.67
N VAL A 67 10.75 -2.60 -6.76
CA VAL A 67 11.56 -3.81 -6.95
C VAL A 67 10.67 -5.02 -6.71
N HIS A 68 10.82 -6.04 -7.53
CA HIS A 68 10.13 -7.30 -7.34
C HIS A 68 11.06 -8.23 -6.58
N VAL A 69 10.64 -8.65 -5.40
CA VAL A 69 11.37 -9.65 -4.61
C VAL A 69 10.99 -11.01 -5.18
N PRO A 70 11.95 -11.77 -5.78
CA PRO A 70 11.65 -13.08 -6.30
C PRO A 70 11.32 -14.02 -5.15
N ASN A 71 10.30 -14.85 -5.32
CA ASN A 71 10.01 -15.88 -4.34
C ASN A 71 10.99 -17.04 -4.44
N ALA A 72 11.02 -17.85 -3.39
CA ALA A 72 11.69 -19.15 -3.28
C ALA A 72 11.23 -20.23 -4.29
N LYS A 73 10.71 -19.86 -5.47
CA LYS A 73 10.52 -20.76 -6.62
C LYS A 73 11.92 -21.24 -7.08
N GLY A 74 12.45 -22.25 -6.39
CA GLY A 74 13.73 -22.90 -6.69
C GLY A 74 14.85 -22.73 -5.66
N SER A 75 14.64 -22.09 -4.51
CA SER A 75 15.69 -22.04 -3.48
C SER A 75 15.81 -23.39 -2.76
N PRO A 76 16.99 -24.03 -2.66
CA PRO A 76 17.16 -25.37 -2.07
C PRO A 76 16.96 -25.42 -0.53
N GLN A 77 16.56 -24.31 0.11
CA GLN A 77 16.41 -24.20 1.57
C GLN A 77 14.94 -24.25 2.06
N SER A 78 13.97 -24.48 1.18
CA SER A 78 12.54 -24.67 1.55
C SER A 78 12.24 -26.07 2.13
N SER A 79 13.13 -26.58 3.00
CA SER A 79 13.07 -27.94 3.57
C SER A 79 12.27 -28.05 4.87
N CYS A 80 11.68 -26.96 5.38
CA CYS A 80 10.76 -27.05 6.51
C CYS A 80 9.34 -27.34 6.00
N GLY A 81 8.83 -28.55 6.25
CA GLY A 81 7.68 -29.18 5.58
C GLY A 81 6.28 -28.51 5.61
N ARG A 82 6.16 -27.23 6.01
CA ARG A 82 5.00 -26.36 5.72
C ARG A 82 5.25 -25.35 4.59
N LEU A 83 6.52 -25.13 4.20
CA LEU A 83 6.94 -24.17 3.19
C LEU A 83 6.89 -24.71 1.76
N SER A 84 6.55 -26.00 1.57
CA SER A 84 6.39 -26.57 0.22
C SER A 84 5.14 -26.06 -0.49
N GLU A 85 4.08 -25.65 0.22
CA GLU A 85 2.90 -24.99 -0.36
C GLU A 85 3.13 -23.48 -0.60
N ILE A 86 4.05 -22.86 0.13
CA ILE A 86 4.50 -21.47 -0.02
C ILE A 86 5.38 -21.29 -1.28
N ALA A 87 5.88 -22.38 -1.85
CA ALA A 87 6.73 -22.37 -3.04
C ALA A 87 6.02 -21.80 -4.29
N ASP A 88 4.69 -21.72 -4.31
CA ASP A 88 3.92 -21.28 -5.48
C ASP A 88 3.51 -19.81 -5.46
N LEU A 89 3.89 -19.03 -4.45
CA LEU A 89 3.56 -17.62 -4.37
C LEU A 89 4.04 -16.83 -5.59
N ASP A 90 3.37 -15.72 -5.90
CA ASP A 90 3.76 -14.75 -6.92
C ASP A 90 4.76 -13.74 -6.33
N PRO A 91 5.77 -13.29 -7.11
CA PRO A 91 6.77 -12.33 -6.64
C PRO A 91 6.11 -11.11 -6.01
N ALA A 92 6.60 -10.70 -4.84
CA ALA A 92 6.05 -9.55 -4.13
C ALA A 92 6.63 -8.25 -4.67
N GLU A 93 5.77 -7.29 -4.98
CA GLU A 93 6.19 -5.93 -5.35
C GLU A 93 6.56 -5.15 -4.08
N CYS A 94 7.75 -4.55 -4.04
CA CYS A 94 8.25 -3.77 -2.92
C CYS A 94 8.64 -2.37 -3.35
N HIS A 95 8.07 -1.36 -2.70
CA HIS A 95 8.44 0.03 -2.89
C HIS A 95 9.58 0.41 -1.96
N ILE A 96 10.74 0.73 -2.53
CA ILE A 96 11.94 1.16 -1.82
C ILE A 96 12.02 2.68 -1.86
N MET A 97 12.00 3.29 -0.67
CA MET A 97 12.01 4.74 -0.48
C MET A 97 13.18 5.18 0.41
N PHE A 98 13.87 6.23 -0.01
CA PHE A 98 14.96 6.85 0.76
C PHE A 98 15.05 8.36 0.46
N ALA A 99 15.24 9.17 1.50
CA ALA A 99 15.25 10.63 1.39
C ALA A 99 16.66 11.27 1.37
N GLY A 100 17.72 10.51 1.70
CA GLY A 100 19.10 11.01 1.75
C GLY A 100 19.83 10.97 0.40
N ASP A 101 21.14 11.14 0.42
CA ASP A 101 21.97 11.11 -0.80
C ASP A 101 22.16 9.69 -1.37
N ALA A 102 22.50 9.56 -2.66
CA ALA A 102 22.71 8.27 -3.31
C ALA A 102 23.86 7.47 -2.67
N ASP A 103 24.92 8.15 -2.24
CA ASP A 103 26.04 7.53 -1.53
C ASP A 103 25.65 7.07 -0.13
N ALA A 104 24.76 7.83 0.54
CA ALA A 104 24.22 7.45 1.84
C ALA A 104 23.29 6.23 1.72
N PHE A 105 22.53 6.13 0.63
CA PHE A 105 21.70 4.96 0.33
C PHE A 105 22.55 3.69 0.21
N ALA A 106 23.67 3.74 -0.53
CA ALA A 106 24.55 2.59 -0.72
C ALA A 106 25.21 2.08 0.57
N ARG A 107 25.39 2.96 1.58
CA ARG A 107 25.98 2.61 2.89
C ARG A 107 24.93 2.34 3.97
N CYS A 108 23.66 2.57 3.69
CA CYS A 108 22.60 2.45 4.69
C CYS A 108 22.40 0.98 5.08
N ARG A 109 22.40 0.71 6.39
CA ARG A 109 22.18 -0.64 6.94
C ARG A 109 20.88 -0.78 7.73
N SER A 110 20.20 0.33 8.00
CA SER A 110 18.91 0.34 8.68
C SER A 110 17.77 0.29 7.67
N ILE A 111 16.83 -0.63 7.89
CA ILE A 111 15.63 -0.81 7.07
C ILE A 111 14.40 -0.63 7.96
N VAL A 112 13.39 0.06 7.43
CA VAL A 112 12.03 0.08 7.97
C VAL A 112 11.16 -0.72 7.02
N LEU A 113 10.77 -1.92 7.44
CA LEU A 113 9.87 -2.78 6.68
C LEU A 113 8.41 -2.45 7.04
N ASN A 114 7.63 -2.03 6.05
CA ASN A 114 6.24 -1.62 6.20
C ASN A 114 5.31 -2.55 5.41
N TYR A 115 4.23 -2.96 6.05
CA TYR A 115 3.12 -3.65 5.41
C TYR A 115 1.90 -2.71 5.43
N PRO A 116 1.45 -2.20 4.26
CA PRO A 116 0.30 -1.31 4.16
C PRO A 116 -0.95 -1.88 4.81
N GLY A 117 -1.77 -1.00 5.38
CA GLY A 117 -3.10 -1.34 5.87
C GLY A 117 -4.11 -1.58 4.74
N GLY A 118 -5.39 -1.49 5.05
CA GLY A 118 -6.48 -1.69 4.08
C GLY A 118 -7.19 -3.05 4.20
N GLY A 119 -7.11 -3.68 5.37
CA GLY A 119 -7.90 -4.85 5.74
C GLY A 119 -7.66 -6.08 4.88
N PHE A 120 -6.45 -6.21 4.30
CA PHE A 120 -6.07 -7.26 3.35
C PHE A 120 -6.89 -7.29 2.05
N VAL A 121 -7.73 -6.29 1.79
CA VAL A 121 -8.62 -6.25 0.63
C VAL A 121 -8.37 -5.05 -0.29
N ALA A 122 -7.70 -4.02 0.20
CA ALA A 122 -7.45 -2.79 -0.54
C ALA A 122 -6.16 -2.10 -0.06
N MET A 123 -5.82 -0.99 -0.74
CA MET A 123 -4.66 -0.13 -0.50
C MET A 123 -3.30 -0.80 -0.72
N GLY A 124 -2.41 -0.07 -1.40
CA GLY A 124 -1.00 -0.42 -1.57
C GLY A 124 -0.07 0.60 -0.89
N PRO A 125 1.25 0.45 -1.04
CA PRO A 125 2.26 1.37 -0.52
C PRO A 125 2.01 2.83 -0.92
N GLU A 126 1.55 3.08 -2.14
CA GLU A 126 1.32 4.45 -2.61
C GLU A 126 0.23 5.19 -1.82
N CYS A 127 -0.77 4.48 -1.29
CA CYS A 127 -1.83 5.07 -0.47
C CYS A 127 -1.30 5.66 0.84
N HIS A 128 -0.11 5.22 1.25
CA HIS A 128 0.54 5.50 2.52
C HIS A 128 1.85 6.31 2.33
N SER A 129 2.08 6.85 1.13
CA SER A 129 3.31 7.59 0.77
C SER A 129 3.55 8.85 1.61
N ASP A 130 2.52 9.40 2.24
CA ASP A 130 2.59 10.55 3.14
C ASP A 130 3.48 10.25 4.36
N TYR A 131 3.14 9.26 5.18
CA TYR A 131 3.97 8.94 6.34
C TYR A 131 5.21 8.13 5.96
N LEU A 132 5.17 7.32 4.90
CA LEU A 132 6.35 6.57 4.46
C LEU A 132 7.48 7.51 4.03
N SER A 133 7.15 8.59 3.32
CA SER A 133 8.14 9.60 2.95
C SER A 133 8.66 10.37 4.17
N ALA A 134 7.79 10.68 5.14
CA ALA A 134 8.18 11.32 6.39
C ALA A 134 9.08 10.42 7.24
N TRP A 135 8.82 9.11 7.29
CA TRP A 135 9.67 8.14 7.96
C TRP A 135 11.05 8.06 7.30
N ALA A 136 11.10 7.92 5.98
CA ALA A 136 12.38 7.89 5.24
C ALA A 136 13.22 9.16 5.51
N ALA A 137 12.59 10.33 5.60
CA ALA A 137 13.26 11.58 5.92
C ALA A 137 13.73 11.67 7.39
N LYS A 138 12.92 11.19 8.34
CA LYS A 138 13.20 11.34 9.78
C LYS A 138 14.14 10.28 10.33
N THR A 139 14.04 9.04 9.86
CA THR A 139 14.86 7.94 10.37
C THR A 139 16.21 7.86 9.69
N GLY A 140 16.34 8.40 8.47
CA GLY A 140 17.52 8.17 7.63
C GLY A 140 17.70 6.71 7.22
N ALA A 141 16.67 5.88 7.41
CA ALA A 141 16.66 4.47 7.03
C ALA A 141 16.03 4.27 5.65
N VAL A 142 16.35 3.15 5.00
CA VAL A 142 15.64 2.72 3.80
C VAL A 142 14.27 2.20 4.21
N VAL A 143 13.20 2.81 3.70
CA VAL A 143 11.84 2.34 3.92
C VAL A 143 11.48 1.38 2.79
N VAL A 144 11.13 0.15 3.13
CA VAL A 144 10.65 -0.86 2.19
C VAL A 144 9.19 -1.13 2.51
N SER A 145 8.29 -0.85 1.57
CA SER A 145 6.86 -1.10 1.75
C SER A 145 6.38 -2.17 0.77
N VAL A 146 5.83 -3.26 1.30
CA VAL A 146 5.45 -4.45 0.51
C VAL A 146 4.02 -4.31 -0.01
N ASP A 147 3.82 -4.39 -1.33
CA ASP A 147 2.49 -4.49 -1.94
C ASP A 147 2.05 -5.94 -2.04
N TYR A 148 1.71 -6.51 -0.88
CA TYR A 148 1.27 -7.90 -0.78
C TYR A 148 -0.07 -8.13 -1.48
N ALA A 149 -0.31 -9.36 -1.93
CA ALA A 149 -1.52 -9.75 -2.63
C ALA A 149 -2.77 -9.66 -1.73
N LYS A 150 -3.91 -9.25 -2.31
CA LYS A 150 -5.13 -8.92 -1.56
C LYS A 150 -6.23 -9.96 -1.78
N ALA A 151 -7.07 -10.14 -0.77
CA ALA A 151 -8.34 -10.85 -0.88
C ALA A 151 -9.36 -10.00 -1.68
N PRO A 152 -10.34 -10.64 -2.34
CA PRO A 152 -10.66 -12.08 -2.31
C PRO A 152 -9.84 -12.95 -3.27
N GLU A 153 -9.07 -12.35 -4.18
CA GLU A 153 -8.28 -13.07 -5.19
C GLU A 153 -7.20 -13.94 -4.54
N TYR A 154 -6.60 -13.43 -3.47
CA TYR A 154 -5.61 -14.11 -2.65
C TYR A 154 -6.10 -14.18 -1.19
N PRO A 155 -6.87 -15.22 -0.83
CA PRO A 155 -7.43 -15.35 0.51
C PRO A 155 -6.36 -15.65 1.55
N TYR A 156 -6.72 -15.51 2.82
CA TYR A 156 -5.88 -15.95 3.93
C TYR A 156 -5.47 -17.43 3.75
N PRO A 157 -4.19 -17.81 4.00
CA PRO A 157 -3.10 -17.02 4.57
C PRO A 157 -2.15 -16.33 3.56
N TYR A 158 -2.48 -16.29 2.26
CA TYR A 158 -1.55 -15.91 1.18
C TYR A 158 -0.75 -14.62 1.44
N ALA A 159 -1.44 -13.54 1.83
CA ALA A 159 -0.80 -12.24 2.11
C ALA A 159 0.27 -12.34 3.21
N ILE A 160 0.03 -13.15 4.25
CA ILE A 160 0.93 -13.32 5.38
C ILE A 160 2.15 -14.12 4.94
N ASP A 161 1.94 -15.21 4.20
CA ASP A 161 3.02 -16.04 3.68
C ASP A 161 3.93 -15.23 2.75
N GLN A 162 3.34 -14.43 1.85
CA GLN A 162 4.10 -13.55 0.97
C GLN A 162 4.87 -12.46 1.74
N CYS A 163 4.25 -11.87 2.78
CA CYS A 163 4.95 -10.89 3.63
C CYS A 163 6.13 -11.51 4.40
N TYR A 164 5.99 -12.76 4.83
CA TYR A 164 7.02 -13.51 5.54
C TYR A 164 8.19 -13.88 4.62
N GLU A 165 7.90 -14.31 3.39
CA GLU A 165 8.94 -14.57 2.40
C GLU A 165 9.75 -13.30 2.11
N VAL A 166 9.10 -12.16 1.92
CA VAL A 166 9.80 -10.87 1.74
C VAL A 166 10.68 -10.53 2.94
N TYR A 167 10.21 -10.77 4.17
CA TYR A 167 11.01 -10.55 5.36
C TYR A 167 12.26 -11.46 5.41
N ARG A 168 12.18 -12.68 4.87
CA ARG A 168 13.33 -13.60 4.84
C ARG A 168 14.39 -13.21 3.80
N GLU A 169 13.97 -12.61 2.68
CA GLU A 169 14.87 -12.24 1.58
C GLU A 169 15.57 -10.89 1.77
N ILE A 170 15.09 -10.03 2.69
CA ILE A 170 15.67 -8.70 3.00
C ILE A 170 16.73 -8.81 4.10
#